data_AF-A0A3D1CMW2-F1
#
_entry.id   AF-A0A3D1CMW2-F1
#
_cell.length_a   1.000
_cell.length_b   1.000
_cell.length_c   1.000
_cell.angle_alpha   90.00
_cell.angle_beta   90.00
_cell.angle_gamma   90.00
#
_symmetry.space_group_name_H-M   'P 1'
#
loop_
_entity.id
_entity.type
_entity.pdbx_description
1 polymer ?
#
loop_
_entity_poly.entity_id
_entity_poly.type
_entity_poly.pdbx_seq_one_letter_code
_entity_poly.pdbx_strand_id
1 'polypeptide(L)' 'ITGYLQSMYSKYDTKLWGMKLPRLAEANASARETFTDIHQVLAYIFITLLVIHIGAAIKHRLNGTEVTRRMSLWK' A
#
# COMPACT_ATOMS: atom_id res chain seq x y z
N ILE A 1 1.16 -4.16 -5.05
CA ILE A 1 1.41 -4.54 -6.46
C ILE A 1 2.53 -3.71 -7.07
N THR A 2 2.38 -2.39 -7.20
CA THR A 2 3.38 -1.52 -7.87
C THR A 2 4.75 -1.54 -7.21
N GLY A 3 4.84 -1.63 -5.88
CA GLY A 3 6.12 -1.81 -5.18
C GLY A 3 6.79 -3.18 -5.46
N TYR A 4 6.00 -4.23 -5.70
CA TYR A 4 6.54 -5.51 -6.15
C TYR A 4 7.04 -5.41 -7.60
N LEU A 5 6.27 -4.79 -8.50
CA LEU A 5 6.70 -4.56 -9.89
C LEU A 5 7.99 -3.72 -9.95
N GLN A 6 8.10 -2.69 -9.14
CA GLN A 6 9.32 -1.90 -8.97
C GLN A 6 10.53 -2.76 -8.53
N SER A 7 10.30 -3.68 -7.58
CA SER A 7 11.33 -4.62 -7.09
C SER A 7 11.72 -5.65 -8.15
N MET A 8 10.76 -6.10 -8.97
CA MET A 8 10.94 -7.07 -10.04
C MET A 8 11.91 -6.58 -11.13
N TYR A 9 11.85 -5.29 -11.50
CA TYR A 9 12.78 -4.67 -12.46
C TYR A 9 14.12 -4.23 -11.87
N SER A 10 14.41 -4.60 -10.61
CA SER A 10 15.69 -4.32 -9.95
C SER A 10 16.82 -5.21 -10.47
N LYS A 11 18.05 -4.71 -10.40
CA LYS A 11 19.27 -5.52 -10.57
C LYS A 11 19.50 -6.48 -9.40
N TYR A 12 18.84 -6.27 -8.27
CA TYR A 12 18.95 -7.11 -7.08
C TYR A 12 17.81 -8.13 -7.01
N ASP A 13 18.06 -9.28 -6.37
CA ASP A 13 17.02 -10.27 -6.09
C ASP A 13 15.95 -9.71 -5.17
N THR A 14 14.67 -9.90 -5.55
CA THR A 14 13.56 -9.60 -4.63
C THR A 14 13.51 -10.68 -3.56
N LYS A 15 13.52 -10.27 -2.29
CA LYS A 15 13.41 -11.18 -1.15
C LYS A 15 12.10 -10.94 -0.40
N LEU A 16 11.42 -12.02 -0.06
CA LEU A 16 10.24 -12.01 0.79
C LEU A 16 10.52 -12.88 2.02
N TRP A 17 10.57 -12.24 3.20
CA TRP A 17 10.99 -12.90 4.46
C TRP A 17 12.32 -13.66 4.32
N GLY A 18 13.31 -13.06 3.66
CA GLY A 18 14.63 -13.66 3.44
C GLY A 18 14.72 -14.66 2.30
N MET A 19 13.59 -15.21 1.83
CA MET A 19 13.55 -16.12 0.68
C MET A 19 13.65 -15.34 -0.62
N LYS A 20 14.54 -15.76 -1.53
CA LYS A 20 14.64 -15.18 -2.87
C LYS A 20 13.41 -15.61 -3.68
N LEU A 21 12.72 -14.63 -4.25
CA LEU A 21 11.63 -14.90 -5.18
C LEU A 21 12.19 -15.19 -6.58
N PRO A 22 11.48 -15.98 -7.41
CA PRO A 22 11.85 -16.21 -8.79
C PRO A 22 11.97 -14.89 -9.57
N ARG A 23 12.97 -14.78 -10.44
CA ARG A 23 13.10 -13.63 -11.33
C ARG A 23 12.03 -13.74 -12.43
N LEU A 24 11.11 -12.78 -12.43
CA LEU A 24 10.02 -12.71 -13.42
C LEU A 24 10.26 -11.66 -14.51
N ALA A 25 11.23 -10.78 -14.32
CA ALA A 25 11.66 -9.81 -15.32
C ALA A 25 13.16 -9.53 -15.21
N GLU A 26 13.76 -9.15 -16.34
CA GLU A 26 15.13 -8.65 -16.37
C GLU A 26 15.21 -7.23 -15.79
N ALA A 27 16.41 -6.86 -15.34
CA ALA A 27 16.65 -5.53 -14.82
C ALA A 27 16.39 -4.48 -15.91
N ASN A 28 15.51 -3.51 -15.62
CA ASN A 28 15.18 -2.42 -16.52
C ASN A 28 15.01 -1.13 -15.72
N ALA A 29 15.94 -0.19 -15.89
CA ALA A 29 15.98 1.05 -15.12
C ALA A 29 14.74 1.92 -15.36
N SER A 30 14.32 2.07 -16.61
CA SER A 30 13.16 2.89 -16.99
C SER A 30 11.85 2.32 -16.42
N ALA A 31 11.65 1.00 -16.52
CA ALA A 31 10.48 0.35 -15.93
C ALA A 31 10.48 0.48 -14.40
N ARG A 32 11.64 0.29 -13.76
CA ARG A 32 11.79 0.45 -12.31
C ARG A 32 11.47 1.87 -11.83
N GLU A 33 11.95 2.89 -12.54
CA GLU A 33 11.67 4.30 -12.25
C GLU A 33 10.17 4.59 -12.38
N THR A 34 9.55 4.15 -13.49
CA THR A 34 8.10 4.31 -13.71
C THR A 34 7.28 3.70 -12.58
N PHE A 35 7.59 2.46 -12.16
CA PHE A 35 6.89 1.84 -11.03
C PHE A 35 7.23 2.46 -9.67
N THR A 36 8.38 3.14 -9.53
CA THR A 36 8.71 3.92 -8.34
C THR A 36 7.78 5.12 -8.22
N ASP A 37 7.62 5.89 -9.30
CA ASP A 37 6.76 7.07 -9.33
C ASP A 37 5.29 6.69 -9.09
N ILE A 38 4.80 5.66 -9.78
CA ILE A 38 3.44 5.16 -9.60
C ILE A 38 3.24 4.69 -8.15
N HIS A 39 4.18 3.95 -7.56
CA HIS A 39 4.05 3.48 -6.18
C HIS A 39 4.02 4.65 -5.19
N GLN A 40 4.86 5.67 -5.39
CA GLN A 40 4.91 6.85 -4.55
C GLN A 40 3.61 7.67 -4.62
N VAL A 41 3.08 7.92 -5.81
CA VAL A 41 1.79 8.63 -5.99
C VAL A 41 0.67 7.85 -5.31
N LEU A 42 0.59 6.54 -5.53
CA LEU A 42 -0.43 5.70 -4.90
C LEU A 42 -0.29 5.65 -3.37
N ALA A 43 0.94 5.69 -2.83
CA ALA A 43 1.17 5.74 -1.39
C ALA A 43 0.61 7.03 -0.79
N TYR A 44 0.85 8.20 -1.41
CA TYR A 44 0.28 9.47 -0.94
C TYR A 44 -1.25 9.53 -1.06
N ILE A 45 -1.81 9.00 -2.15
CA ILE A 45 -3.27 8.86 -2.28
C ILE A 45 -3.83 7.98 -1.16
N PHE A 46 -3.20 6.82 -0.92
CA PHE A 46 -3.66 5.89 0.11
C PHE A 46 -3.57 6.48 1.52
N ILE A 47 -2.48 7.19 1.85
CA ILE A 47 -2.34 7.92 3.12
C ILE A 47 -3.44 8.97 3.27
N THR A 48 -3.70 9.75 2.22
CA THR A 48 -4.77 10.77 2.23
C THR A 48 -6.13 10.14 2.48
N LEU A 49 -6.46 9.05 1.77
CA LEU A 49 -7.69 8.31 1.98
C LEU A 49 -7.78 7.70 3.37
N LEU A 50 -6.67 7.20 3.93
CA LEU A 50 -6.63 6.65 5.27
C LEU A 50 -6.92 7.71 6.33
N VAL A 51 -6.33 8.91 6.20
CA VAL A 51 -6.62 10.05 7.08
C VAL A 51 -8.10 10.43 7.02
N ILE A 52 -8.65 10.55 5.80
CA ILE A 52 -10.08 10.85 5.61
C ILE A 52 -10.96 9.74 6.23
N HIS A 53 -10.60 8.48 6.01
CA HIS A 53 -11.33 7.32 6.52
C HIS A 53 -11.36 7.29 8.05
N ILE A 54 -10.20 7.46 8.70
CA ILE A 54 -10.09 7.52 10.17
C ILE A 54 -10.85 8.74 10.69
N GLY A 55 -10.71 9.90 10.05
CA GLY A 55 -11.46 11.11 10.41
C GLY A 55 -12.99 10.90 10.33
N ALA A 56 -13.47 10.22 9.28
CA ALA A 56 -14.87 9.86 9.14
C ALA A 56 -15.33 8.86 10.23
N ALA A 57 -14.50 7.87 10.57
CA ALA A 57 -14.79 6.93 11.65
C ALA A 57 -14.91 7.65 13.01
N ILE A 58 -14.00 8.58 13.31
CA ILE A 58 -14.06 9.41 14.51
C ILE A 58 -15.34 10.26 14.53
N LYS A 59 -15.65 10.96 13.43
CA LYS A 59 -16.89 11.75 13.30
C LYS A 59 -18.13 10.90 13.55
N HIS A 60 -18.20 9.70 12.98
CA HIS A 60 -19.31 8.77 13.21
C HIS A 60 -19.42 8.34 14.67
N ARG A 61 -18.29 8.07 15.33
CA ARG A 61 -18.27 7.74 16.77
C ARG A 61 -18.77 8.90 17.64
N LEU A 62 -18.33 10.12 17.37
CA LEU A 62 -18.75 11.31 18.10
C LEU A 62 -20.23 11.65 17.89
N ASN A 63 -20.75 11.38 16.68
CA ASN A 63 -22.17 11.56 16.36
C ASN A 63 -23.06 10.41 16.89
N GLY A 64 -22.50 9.45 17.62
CA GLY A 64 -23.23 8.32 18.20
C GLY A 64 -23.77 7.33 17.16
N THR A 65 -23.16 7.24 15.97
CA THR A 65 -23.58 6.25 14.98
C THR A 65 -22.95 4.88 15.23
N GLU A 66 -23.65 3.83 14.82
CA GLU A 66 -23.26 2.44 15.01
C GLU A 66 -22.11 1.97 14.09
N VAL A 67 -21.66 2.83 13.17
CA VAL A 67 -20.69 2.47 12.11
C VAL A 67 -19.39 1.93 12.70
N THR A 68 -18.86 2.57 13.74
CA THR A 68 -17.62 2.13 14.39
C THR A 68 -17.81 0.88 15.23
N ARG A 69 -18.99 0.68 15.84
CA ARG A 69 -19.30 -0.54 16.62
C ARG A 69 -19.33 -1.79 15.74
N ARG A 70 -19.83 -1.68 14.50
CA ARG A 70 -19.88 -2.79 13.53
C ARG A 70 -18.50 -3.30 13.09
N MET A 71 -17.46 -2.51 13.28
CA MET A 71 -16.07 -2.86 12.92
C MET A 71 -15.19 -3.04 14.17
N SER A 72 -15.76 -2.94 15.37
CA SER A 72 -15.06 -3.18 16.62
C SER A 72 -14.95 -4.69 16.90
N LEU A 73 -13.81 -5.12 17.43
CA LEU A 73 -13.62 -6.48 17.94
C LEU A 73 -14.47 -6.75 19.19
N TRP A 74 -14.91 -5.69 19.87
CA TRP A 74 -15.63 -5.71 21.13
C TRP A 74 -17.05 -5.22 20.84
N LYS A 75 -18.04 -6.10 21.01
CA LYS A 75 -19.45 -5.85 20.69
C LYS A 75 -20.13 -4.94 21.70
#